data_AF-C7JJ57-F1
#
_entry.id   AF-C7JJ57-F1
#
_cell.length_a   1.000
_cell.length_b   1.000
_cell.length_c   1.000
_cell.angle_alpha   90.00
_cell.angle_beta   90.00
_cell.angle_gamma   90.00
#
_symmetry.space_group_name_H-M   'P 1'
#
loop_
_entity.id
_entity.type
_entity.pdbx_description
1 polymer ?
#
loop_
_entity_poly.entity_id
_entity_poly.type
_entity_poly.pdbx_seq_one_letter_code
_entity_poly.pdbx_strand_id
1 'polypeptide(L)'
;MITCPIFGDDVLEERVISLFRRLGHDGRGVTLTSLQTYTGVLGTRLRALLASLVQRGKLAPAGCDPLASDFAFRLPLSAKNARSTSIAA
;
A
#
# COMPACT_ATOMS: atom_id res chain seq x y z
N MET A 1 17.37 21.10 -11.47
CA MET A 1 17.66 19.99 -10.54
C MET A 1 16.36 19.60 -9.87
N ILE A 2 15.79 18.44 -10.22
CA ILE A 2 14.56 17.94 -9.59
C ILE A 2 14.99 17.35 -8.24
N THR A 3 14.55 17.98 -7.15
CA THR A 3 14.76 17.48 -5.80
C THR A 3 13.90 16.23 -5.63
N CYS A 4 14.45 15.06 -5.95
CA CYS A 4 13.86 13.80 -5.52
C CYS A 4 13.87 13.84 -3.99
N PRO A 5 12.73 13.92 -3.30
CA PRO A 5 12.76 13.87 -1.87
C PRO A 5 13.26 12.49 -1.49
N ILE A 6 14.45 12.44 -0.89
CA ILE A 6 15.01 11.23 -0.30
C ILE A 6 14.22 10.99 0.98
N PHE A 7 12.94 10.63 0.84
CA PHE A 7 12.18 10.09 1.95
C PHE A 7 12.87 8.79 2.34
N GLY A 8 13.19 8.67 3.63
CA GLY A 8 13.59 7.39 4.22
C GLY A 8 12.51 6.36 3.91
N ASP A 9 12.93 5.11 3.69
CA ASP A 9 12.04 4.02 3.32
C ASP A 9 10.88 3.85 4.33
N ASP A 10 11.15 4.16 5.61
CA ASP A 10 10.19 4.14 6.71
C ASP A 10 9.05 5.17 6.55
N VAL A 11 9.37 6.41 6.17
CA VAL A 11 8.37 7.48 5.94
C VAL A 11 7.53 7.17 4.71
N LEU A 12 8.15 6.59 3.68
CA LEU A 12 7.44 6.16 2.48
C LEU A 12 6.51 4.99 2.80
N GLU A 13 6.95 4.03 3.60
CA GLU A 13 6.16 2.91 4.10
C GLU A 13 4.90 3.40 4.83
N GLU A 14 5.04 4.29 5.83
CA GLU A 14 3.89 4.83 6.57
C GLU A 14 2.91 5.57 5.67
N ARG A 15 3.42 6.35 4.71
CA ARG A 15 2.59 7.11 3.76
C ARG A 15 1.83 6.16 2.83
N VAL A 16 2.48 5.11 2.32
CA VAL A 16 1.87 4.10 1.46
C VAL A 16 0.78 3.34 2.23
N ILE A 17 1.05 2.88 3.46
CA ILE A 17 0.05 2.21 4.30
C ILE A 17 -1.14 3.14 4.59
N SER A 18 -0.88 4.41 4.88
CA SER A 18 -1.93 5.41 5.11
C SER A 18 -2.79 5.64 3.86
N LEU A 19 -2.20 5.64 2.67
CA LEU A 19 -2.93 5.69 1.41
C LEU A 19 -3.79 4.45 1.20
N PHE A 20 -3.28 3.25 1.47
CA PHE A 20 -4.11 2.05 1.43
C PHE A 20 -5.28 2.11 2.41
N ARG A 21 -5.11 2.68 3.61
CA ARG A 21 -6.20 2.85 4.57
C ARG A 21 -7.26 3.85 4.07
N ARG A 22 -6.83 4.94 3.42
CA ARG A 22 -7.74 5.97 2.88
C ARG A 22 -8.46 5.50 1.60
N LEU A 23 -7.73 4.87 0.68
CA LEU A 23 -8.25 4.46 -0.64
C LEU A 23 -8.91 3.08 -0.61
N GLY A 24 -8.41 2.17 0.23
CA GLY A 24 -8.86 0.79 0.35
C GLY A 24 -9.89 0.54 1.46
N HIS A 25 -10.69 1.54 1.84
CA HIS A 25 -11.62 1.51 3.00
C HIS A 25 -12.56 0.27 3.00
N ASP A 26 -12.83 -0.38 1.88
CA ASP A 26 -13.72 -1.56 1.80
C ASP A 26 -13.02 -2.85 1.36
N GLY A 27 -11.71 -2.96 1.59
CA GLY A 27 -10.90 -4.06 1.03
C GLY A 27 -10.65 -3.90 -0.47
N ARG A 28 -10.88 -2.70 -1.01
CA ARG A 28 -10.51 -2.32 -2.38
C ARG A 28 -8.99 -2.39 -2.55
N GLY A 29 -8.58 -2.93 -3.70
CA GLY A 29 -7.21 -2.87 -4.15
C GLY A 29 -6.83 -1.45 -4.56
N VAL A 30 -5.62 -1.01 -4.23
CA VAL A 30 -5.00 0.21 -4.74
C VAL A 30 -3.93 -0.19 -5.75
N THR A 31 -3.98 0.42 -6.92
CA THR A 31 -3.05 0.20 -8.03
C THR A 31 -1.72 0.90 -7.82
N LEU A 32 -0.66 0.35 -8.41
CA LEU A 32 0.67 0.96 -8.41
C LEU A 32 0.64 2.35 -9.06
N THR A 33 -0.12 2.50 -10.15
CA THR A 33 -0.31 3.80 -10.80
C THR A 33 -0.91 4.85 -9.86
N SER A 34 -1.94 4.50 -9.08
CA SER A 34 -2.52 5.43 -8.10
C SER A 34 -1.49 5.84 -7.06
N LEU A 35 -0.71 4.89 -6.54
CA LEU A 35 0.34 5.18 -5.57
C LEU A 35 1.41 6.10 -6.15
N GLN A 36 1.81 5.92 -7.42
CA GLN A 36 2.73 6.84 -8.09
C GLN A 36 2.16 8.25 -8.17
N THR A 37 0.89 8.40 -8.56
CA THR A 37 0.22 9.72 -8.62
C THR A 37 0.17 10.41 -7.25
N TYR A 38 -0.12 9.69 -6.17
CA TYR A 38 -0.25 10.28 -4.83
C TYR A 38 1.08 10.49 -4.10
N THR A 39 2.09 9.65 -4.36
CA THR A 39 3.38 9.74 -3.67
C THR A 39 4.44 10.50 -4.48
N GLY A 40 4.28 10.61 -5.80
CA GLY A 40 5.30 11.14 -6.71
C GLY A 40 6.56 10.26 -6.80
N VAL A 41 6.52 9.04 -6.25
CA VAL A 41 7.66 8.13 -6.21
C VAL A 41 7.68 7.26 -7.46
N LEU A 42 8.89 6.95 -7.94
CA LEU A 42 9.11 6.09 -9.09
C LEU A 42 8.50 4.70 -8.87
N GLY A 43 7.85 4.17 -9.90
CA GLY A 43 7.15 2.88 -9.85
C GLY A 43 8.04 1.70 -9.44
N THR A 44 9.31 1.70 -9.84
CA THR A 44 10.27 0.65 -9.46
C THR A 44 10.56 0.63 -7.96
N ARG A 45 10.75 1.80 -7.34
CA ARG A 45 10.96 1.94 -5.90
C ARG A 45 9.70 1.56 -5.12
N LEU A 46 8.53 1.99 -5.58
CA LEU A 46 7.26 1.55 -5.00
C LEU A 46 7.06 0.03 -5.13
N ARG A 47 7.43 -0.59 -6.25
CA ARG A 47 7.35 -2.05 -6.42
C ARG A 47 8.22 -2.79 -5.40
N ALA A 48 9.44 -2.34 -5.18
CA ALA A 48 10.34 -2.94 -4.20
C ALA A 48 9.78 -2.82 -2.77
N LEU A 49 9.28 -1.64 -2.41
CA LEU A 49 8.65 -1.41 -1.11
C LEU A 49 7.37 -2.24 -0.92
N LEU A 50 6.50 -2.29 -1.91
CA LEU A 50 5.28 -3.11 -1.88
C LEU A 50 5.60 -4.60 -1.78
N ALA A 51 6.61 -5.08 -2.50
CA ALA A 51 7.07 -6.47 -2.40
C ALA A 51 7.60 -6.79 -0.99
N SER A 52 8.38 -5.89 -0.39
CA SER A 52 8.84 -6.01 1.01
C SER A 52 7.65 -6.05 1.97
N LEU A 53 6.67 -5.17 1.80
CA LEU A 53 5.45 -5.13 2.62
C LEU A 53 4.60 -6.39 2.50
N VAL A 54 4.52 -6.98 1.30
CA VAL A 54 3.84 -8.27 1.09
C VAL A 54 4.58 -9.40 1.78
N GLN A 55 5.91 -9.45 1.67
CA GLN A 55 6.74 -10.45 2.37
C GLN A 55 6.61 -10.34 3.90
N ARG A 56 6.53 -9.11 4.42
CA ARG A 56 6.31 -8.82 5.85
C ARG A 56 4.85 -9.05 6.29
N GLY A 57 3.95 -9.44 5.39
CA GLY A 57 2.53 -9.66 5.68
C GLY A 57 1.73 -8.40 5.99
N LYS A 58 2.26 -7.20 5.70
CA LYS A 58 1.57 -5.91 5.90
C LYS A 58 0.61 -5.58 4.75
N LEU A 59 0.87 -6.10 3.55
CA LEU A 59 0.02 -5.96 2.37
C LEU A 59 -0.26 -7.35 1.76
N ALA A 60 -1.37 -7.45 1.03
CA ALA A 60 -1.69 -8.63 0.23
C ALA A 60 -1.86 -8.21 -1.24
N PRO A 61 -1.41 -9.01 -2.20
CA PRO A 61 -1.77 -8.79 -3.60
C PRO A 61 -3.30 -8.92 -3.74
N ALA A 62 -3.92 -7.93 -4.38
CA ALA A 62 -5.36 -7.94 -4.67
C ALA A 62 -5.67 -8.59 -6.02
N GLY A 63 -4.64 -8.83 -6.84
CA GLY A 63 -4.72 -9.37 -8.19
C GLY A 63 -4.09 -8.44 -9.21
N CYS A 64 -3.89 -8.95 -10.43
CA CYS A 64 -3.61 -8.10 -11.58
C CYS A 64 -4.96 -7.64 -12.13
N ASP A 65 -5.20 -6.33 -12.19
CA ASP A 65 -6.42 -5.83 -12.81
C ASP A 65 -6.31 -6.07 -14.33
N PRO A 66 -7.18 -6.90 -14.94
CA PRO A 66 -7.06 -7.28 -16.34
C PRO A 66 -7.35 -6.11 -17.31
N LEU A 67 -7.96 -5.03 -16.83
CA LEU A 67 -8.29 -3.84 -17.64
C LEU A 67 -7.17 -2.81 -17.60
N ALA A 68 -6.49 -2.65 -16.46
CA ALA A 68 -5.41 -1.68 -16.29
C ALA A 68 -4.01 -2.27 -16.53
N SER A 69 -3.87 -3.60 -16.62
CA SER A 69 -2.57 -4.30 -16.61
C SER A 69 -1.67 -3.82 -15.46
N ASP A 70 -2.30 -3.40 -14.35
CA ASP A 70 -1.65 -2.80 -13.19
C ASP A 70 -1.80 -3.73 -11.99
N PHE A 71 -0.75 -3.80 -11.18
CA PHE A 71 -0.73 -4.62 -9.98
C PHE A 71 -1.47 -3.89 -8.85
N ALA A 72 -2.61 -4.44 -8.45
CA ALA A 72 -3.34 -3.96 -7.30
C ALA A 72 -2.90 -4.69 -6.02
N PHE A 73 -2.74 -3.93 -4.95
CA PHE A 73 -2.45 -4.44 -3.61
C PHE A 73 -3.59 -4.02 -2.68
N ARG A 74 -3.82 -4.75 -1.60
CA ARG A 74 -4.82 -4.41 -0.58
C ARG A 74 -4.24 -4.62 0.80
N LEU A 75 -4.82 -3.96 1.79
CA LEU A 75 -4.55 -4.29 3.18
C LEU A 75 -5.09 -5.69 3.47
N PRO A 76 -4.32 -6.57 4.13
CA PRO A 76 -4.82 -7.87 4.55
C PRO A 76 -5.96 -7.65 5.54
N LEU A 77 -7.02 -8.45 5.42
CA LEU A 77 -8.15 -8.47 6.35
C LEU A 77 -7.70 -8.70 7.81
N SER A 78 -6.53 -9.31 8.03
CA SER A 78 -5.95 -9.45 9.38
C SER A 78 -5.65 -8.11 10.05
N ALA A 79 -5.32 -7.05 9.28
CA ALA A 79 -5.14 -5.71 9.81
C ALA A 79 -6.49 -5.03 10.21
N LYS A 80 -7.62 -5.51 9.66
CA LYS A 80 -8.97 -5.08 10.06
C LYS A 80 -9.32 -5.59 11.46
N ASN A 81 -8.77 -6.73 11.88
CA ASN A 81 -9.07 -7.33 13.19
C ASN A 81 -8.21 -6.79 14.35
N ALA A 82 -7.10 -6.10 14.08
CA ALA A 82 -6.32 -5.47 15.14
C ALA A 82 -7.02 -4.29 15.84
N ARG A 83 -8.16 -3.82 15.31
CA ARG A 83 -8.99 -2.77 15.92
C ARG A 83 -10.36 -3.25 16.42
N SER A 84 -10.61 -4.57 16.46
CA SER A 84 -11.93 -5.10 16.84
C SER A 84 -11.88 -6.32 17.77
N THR A 85 -10.89 -6.40 18.65
CA THR A 85 -10.92 -7.32 19.81
C THR A 85 -10.32 -6.62 21.03
N SER A 86 -11.03 -5.63 21.56
CA SER A 86 -10.93 -5.26 22.98
C SER A 86 -12.14 -4.42 23.37
N ILE A 87 -13.28 -5.10 23.54
CA ILE A 87 -14.18 -4.81 24.66
C ILE A 87 -14.61 -6.18 25.18
N ALA A 88 -13.99 -6.56 26.30
CA ALA A 88 -14.31 -7.74 27.07
C ALA A 88 -15.35 -7.40 28.14
N ALA A 89 -15.90 -8.47 28.72
CA ALA A 89 -16.85 -8.60 29.83
C ALA A 89 -18.34 -8.51 29.45
#